data_AF-A0A917USX5-F1
#
_entry.id   AF-A0A917USX5-F1
#
_cell.length_a   1.000
_cell.length_b   1.000
_cell.length_c   1.000
_cell.angle_alpha   90.00
_cell.angle_beta   90.00
_cell.angle_gamma   90.00
#
_symmetry.space_group_name_H-M   'P 1'
#
loop_
_entity.id
_entity.type
_entity.pdbx_description
1 polymer ?
#
loop_
_entity_poly.entity_id
_entity_poly.type
_entity_poly.pdbx_seq_one_letter_code
_entity_poly.pdbx_strand_id
1 'polypeptide(L)'
;MSHVWLPLPTDQAVYDGLSTDHYPWTEVYTDLSLRPQFSGVLDVRQSGAAGRFLWVNGELRGGFGQEGELDVRVLPSTFARATVSLTPLDPALAQLVWSCRDGDLVSLPIEWPDARDLFASRRFRGALLGANSCSFWEDGRLVAGNVPRPGEPLQTVTPRARYTHADLEVFWSLVMSASASRLPLTEAWRQAASRLADTHPCLDPFAREVWLDGTTVHSDPEVPVAELRAAMLDQYRTMTALHGVAPRSIPMPEARSHPLWATSGLDE
;
A
#
# COMPACT_ATOMS: atom_id res chain seq x y z
N MET A 1 11.21 10.33 10.52
CA MET A 1 11.57 9.85 9.16
C MET A 1 11.01 10.87 8.18
N SER A 2 11.72 11.22 7.13
CA SER A 2 11.23 12.17 6.12
C SER A 2 10.28 11.46 5.15
N HIS A 3 9.05 11.94 5.02
CA HIS A 3 8.09 11.42 4.05
C HIS A 3 8.38 11.97 2.64
N VAL A 4 8.07 11.18 1.62
CA VAL A 4 8.22 11.60 0.22
C VAL A 4 7.03 12.45 -0.21
N TRP A 5 7.31 13.67 -0.68
CA TRP A 5 6.31 14.58 -1.21
C TRP A 5 6.13 14.39 -2.72
N LEU A 6 5.17 13.57 -3.12
CA LEU A 6 4.89 13.30 -4.55
C LEU A 6 4.08 14.44 -5.19
N PRO A 7 4.45 14.92 -6.40
CA PRO A 7 3.58 15.81 -7.17
C PRO A 7 2.25 15.10 -7.50
N LEU A 8 1.14 15.81 -7.40
CA LEU A 8 -0.20 15.27 -7.69
C LEU A 8 -0.81 15.97 -8.91
N PRO A 9 -1.67 15.29 -9.68
CA PRO A 9 -2.47 15.95 -10.71
C PRO A 9 -3.36 17.01 -10.04
N THR A 10 -3.29 18.26 -10.49
CA THR A 10 -4.07 19.40 -9.92
C THR A 10 -5.21 19.86 -10.83
N ASP A 11 -5.41 19.18 -11.96
CA ASP A 11 -6.39 19.50 -12.99
C ASP A 11 -7.84 19.48 -12.49
N GLN A 12 -8.11 18.78 -11.40
CA GLN A 12 -9.44 18.66 -10.79
C GLN A 12 -9.57 19.34 -9.42
N ALA A 13 -8.66 20.24 -9.06
CA ALA A 13 -8.71 20.92 -7.77
C ALA A 13 -10.06 21.62 -7.55
N VAL A 14 -10.71 21.35 -6.40
CA VAL A 14 -11.91 22.07 -5.96
C VAL A 14 -11.56 23.53 -5.73
N TYR A 15 -10.41 23.75 -5.10
CA TYR A 15 -9.77 25.03 -4.99
C TYR A 15 -8.25 24.84 -4.92
N ASP A 16 -7.51 25.81 -5.43
CA ASP A 16 -6.06 25.81 -5.44
C ASP A 16 -5.55 27.14 -4.89
N GLY A 17 -4.71 27.09 -3.87
CA GLY A 17 -4.00 28.25 -3.37
C GLY A 17 -4.84 29.25 -2.57
N LEU A 18 -5.94 28.83 -1.92
CA LEU A 18 -6.76 29.73 -1.12
C LEU A 18 -6.07 30.11 0.18
N SER A 19 -6.04 31.41 0.49
CA SER A 19 -5.54 31.89 1.77
C SER A 19 -6.58 31.70 2.88
N THR A 20 -6.18 31.16 4.03
CA THR A 20 -7.05 31.02 5.19
C THR A 20 -7.40 32.35 5.86
N ASP A 21 -6.77 33.46 5.46
CA ASP A 21 -7.18 34.81 5.86
C ASP A 21 -8.51 35.24 5.20
N HIS A 22 -8.83 34.65 4.04
CA HIS A 22 -10.03 34.94 3.26
C HIS A 22 -10.99 33.75 3.17
N TYR A 23 -10.47 32.53 3.37
CA TYR A 23 -11.22 31.29 3.40
C TYR A 23 -10.89 30.52 4.70
N PRO A 24 -11.49 30.92 5.84
CA PRO A 24 -11.06 30.46 7.14
C PRO A 24 -11.22 28.94 7.29
N TRP A 25 -10.48 28.35 8.23
CA TRP A 25 -10.50 26.91 8.50
C TRP A 25 -11.91 26.33 8.68
N THR A 26 -12.85 27.11 9.22
CA THR A 26 -14.26 26.71 9.34
C THR A 26 -14.90 26.41 7.99
N GLU A 27 -14.60 27.18 6.95
CA GLU A 27 -15.09 26.94 5.58
C GLU A 27 -14.42 25.70 4.97
N VAL A 28 -13.10 25.54 5.16
CA VAL A 28 -12.36 24.34 4.74
C VAL A 28 -12.96 23.06 5.33
N TYR A 29 -13.23 23.05 6.64
CA TYR A 29 -13.85 21.89 7.29
C TYR A 29 -15.30 21.69 6.88
N THR A 30 -16.05 22.76 6.66
CA THR A 30 -17.42 22.69 6.14
C THR A 30 -17.41 22.00 4.77
N ASP A 31 -16.52 22.41 3.88
CA ASP A 31 -16.35 21.79 2.57
C ASP A 31 -16.03 20.29 2.68
N LEU A 32 -15.06 19.91 3.50
CA LEU A 32 -14.74 18.50 3.71
C LEU A 32 -15.95 17.72 4.24
N SER A 33 -16.72 18.30 5.17
CA SER A 33 -17.91 17.66 5.75
C SER A 33 -19.06 17.45 4.76
N LEU A 34 -19.17 18.32 3.74
CA LEU A 34 -20.15 18.18 2.66
C LEU A 34 -19.81 17.04 1.69
N ARG A 35 -18.66 16.36 1.86
CA ARG A 35 -18.14 15.32 0.98
C ARG A 35 -17.91 14.01 1.77
N PRO A 36 -18.98 13.29 2.19
CA PRO A 36 -18.87 12.15 3.09
C PRO A 36 -18.14 10.92 2.50
N GLN A 37 -17.95 10.86 1.19
CA GLN A 37 -17.20 9.81 0.48
C GLN A 37 -15.95 10.37 -0.21
N PHE A 38 -15.41 11.49 0.29
CA PHE A 38 -14.27 12.16 -0.33
C PHE A 38 -13.05 11.23 -0.42
N SER A 39 -12.48 11.15 -1.61
CA SER A 39 -11.13 10.64 -1.86
C SER A 39 -10.31 11.76 -2.44
N GLY A 40 -9.16 12.05 -1.86
CA GLY A 40 -8.35 13.17 -2.29
C GLY A 40 -7.42 13.71 -1.22
N VAL A 41 -6.86 14.87 -1.50
CA VAL A 41 -5.84 15.50 -0.67
C VAL A 41 -6.22 16.92 -0.30
N LEU A 42 -5.86 17.30 0.93
CA LEU A 42 -5.76 18.69 1.35
C LEU A 42 -4.28 19.02 1.53
N ASP A 43 -3.75 19.86 0.65
CA ASP A 43 -2.41 20.44 0.77
C ASP A 43 -2.50 21.77 1.51
N VAL A 44 -1.61 21.97 2.48
CA VAL A 44 -1.55 23.13 3.38
C VAL A 44 -0.13 23.64 3.39
N ARG A 45 0.07 24.95 3.16
CA ARG A 45 1.41 25.58 3.14
C ARG A 45 1.43 26.87 3.93
N GLN A 46 2.45 27.07 4.76
CA GLN A 46 2.68 28.33 5.48
C GLN A 46 4.17 28.55 5.73
N SER A 47 4.72 29.67 5.27
CA SER A 47 6.08 30.13 5.60
C SER A 47 7.19 29.06 5.51
N GLY A 48 7.16 28.24 4.45
CA GLY A 48 8.14 27.16 4.24
C GLY A 48 7.76 25.81 4.85
N ALA A 49 6.78 25.76 5.76
CA ALA A 49 6.17 24.51 6.21
C ALA A 49 5.08 24.06 5.24
N ALA A 50 4.96 22.74 5.08
CA ALA A 50 3.91 22.12 4.27
C ALA A 50 3.36 20.88 4.98
N GLY A 51 2.07 20.65 4.84
CA GLY A 51 1.37 19.47 5.30
C GLY A 51 0.41 18.97 4.23
N ARG A 52 0.30 17.67 4.07
CA ARG A 52 -0.65 17.00 3.17
C ARG A 52 -1.48 16.02 3.96
N PHE A 53 -2.80 16.11 3.82
CA PHE A 53 -3.76 15.22 4.46
C PHE A 53 -4.51 14.43 3.38
N LEU A 54 -4.72 13.15 3.62
CA LEU A 54 -5.32 12.25 2.63
C LEU A 54 -6.58 11.57 3.16
N TRP A 55 -7.62 11.58 2.34
CA TRP A 55 -8.84 10.83 2.56
C TRP A 55 -9.00 9.75 1.49
N VAL A 56 -9.54 8.60 1.89
CA VAL A 56 -9.94 7.51 1.00
C VAL A 56 -11.36 7.10 1.37
N ASN A 57 -12.30 7.29 0.44
CA ASN A 57 -13.72 6.97 0.61
C ASN A 57 -14.34 7.56 1.89
N GLY A 58 -13.99 8.81 2.21
CA GLY A 58 -14.47 9.52 3.40
C GLY A 58 -13.65 9.27 4.67
N GLU A 59 -12.76 8.29 4.69
CA GLU A 59 -11.90 8.00 5.83
C GLU A 59 -10.60 8.81 5.76
N LEU A 60 -10.30 9.60 6.79
CA LEU A 60 -9.01 10.26 6.93
C LEU A 60 -7.93 9.21 7.20
N ARG A 61 -6.97 9.07 6.29
CA ARG A 61 -5.81 8.19 6.48
C ARG A 61 -4.77 8.80 7.43
N GLY A 62 -4.64 10.11 7.39
CA GLY A 62 -3.72 10.89 8.21
C GLY A 62 -3.21 12.10 7.45
N GLY A 63 -2.26 12.81 8.06
CA GLY A 63 -1.52 13.88 7.41
C GLY A 63 -0.04 13.77 7.66
N PHE A 64 0.77 14.31 6.76
CA PHE A 64 2.21 14.34 6.93
C PHE A 64 2.81 15.61 6.35
N GLY A 65 3.95 16.02 6.91
CA GLY A 65 4.76 17.13 6.44
C GLY A 65 6.23 16.76 6.38
N GLN A 66 7.09 17.76 6.26
CA GLN A 66 8.54 17.55 6.24
C GLN A 66 9.08 16.96 7.57
N GLU A 67 8.44 17.28 8.69
CA GLU A 67 8.89 16.89 10.03
C GLU A 67 8.26 15.57 10.54
N GLY A 68 7.30 15.00 9.80
CA GLY A 68 6.65 13.73 10.15
C GLY A 68 5.13 13.77 10.00
N GLU A 69 4.46 12.87 10.71
CA GLU A 69 2.99 12.76 10.74
C GLU A 69 2.35 13.98 11.43
N LEU A 70 1.17 14.37 10.97
CA LEU A 70 0.40 15.53 11.38
C LEU A 70 -1.03 15.13 11.76
N ASP A 71 -1.53 15.69 12.85
CA ASP A 71 -2.94 15.53 13.24
C ASP A 71 -3.79 16.64 12.59
N VAL A 72 -4.87 16.26 11.91
CA VAL A 72 -5.80 17.21 11.26
C VAL A 72 -6.40 18.20 12.27
N ARG A 73 -6.51 17.80 13.55
CA ARG A 73 -7.10 18.60 14.62
C ARG A 73 -6.23 19.77 15.04
N VAL A 74 -4.93 19.72 14.77
CA VAL A 74 -3.99 20.81 15.10
C VAL A 74 -3.74 21.76 13.93
N LEU A 75 -4.34 21.51 12.77
CA LEU A 75 -4.17 22.34 11.57
C LEU A 75 -4.37 23.84 11.83
N PRO A 76 -5.43 24.32 12.49
CA PRO A 76 -5.66 25.76 12.64
C PRO A 76 -4.62 26.43 13.54
N SER A 77 -4.03 25.68 14.48
CA SER A 77 -2.95 26.18 15.34
C SER A 77 -1.57 26.12 14.65
N THR A 78 -1.31 25.05 13.90
CA THR A 78 -0.01 24.86 13.22
C THR A 78 0.09 25.69 11.94
N PHE A 79 -1.02 25.88 11.25
CA PHE A 79 -1.15 26.51 9.95
C PHE A 79 -2.20 27.65 9.99
N ALA A 80 -2.04 28.59 10.93
CA ALA A 80 -3.02 29.65 11.18
C ALA A 80 -3.30 30.54 9.95
N ARG A 81 -2.29 30.84 9.13
CA ARG A 81 -2.36 31.72 7.94
C ARG A 81 -1.80 30.99 6.73
N ALA A 82 -2.44 29.88 6.39
CA ALA A 82 -1.98 28.99 5.35
C ALA A 82 -2.58 29.31 3.98
N THR A 83 -1.92 28.76 2.98
CA THR A 83 -2.45 28.57 1.64
C THR A 83 -2.89 27.11 1.53
N VAL A 84 -4.16 26.88 1.19
CA VAL A 84 -4.77 25.55 1.10
C VAL A 84 -5.20 25.21 -0.33
N SER A 85 -5.01 23.96 -0.71
CA SER A 85 -5.52 23.39 -1.96
C SER A 85 -6.22 22.07 -1.66
N LEU A 86 -7.42 21.87 -2.21
CA LEU A 86 -8.20 20.64 -2.04
C LEU A 86 -8.37 19.99 -3.40
N THR A 87 -7.79 18.82 -3.57
CA THR A 87 -7.75 18.11 -4.85
C THR A 87 -8.39 16.73 -4.69
N PRO A 88 -9.57 16.49 -5.30
CA PRO A 88 -10.16 15.17 -5.41
C PRO A 88 -9.24 14.23 -6.18
N LEU A 89 -9.19 12.98 -5.77
CA LEU A 89 -8.47 11.92 -6.47
C LEU A 89 -9.38 10.69 -6.58
N ASP A 90 -9.11 9.85 -7.56
CA ASP A 90 -9.64 8.49 -7.57
C ASP A 90 -9.25 7.76 -6.25
N PRO A 91 -10.15 6.96 -5.64
CA PRO A 91 -9.84 6.28 -4.37
C PRO A 91 -8.60 5.39 -4.41
N ALA A 92 -8.35 4.69 -5.53
CA ALA A 92 -7.18 3.83 -5.68
C ALA A 92 -5.91 4.68 -5.75
N LEU A 93 -5.95 5.81 -6.47
CA LEU A 93 -4.86 6.76 -6.52
C LEU A 93 -4.58 7.39 -5.15
N ALA A 94 -5.61 7.84 -4.42
CA ALA A 94 -5.45 8.39 -3.08
C ALA A 94 -4.79 7.39 -2.13
N GLN A 95 -5.22 6.12 -2.19
CA GLN A 95 -4.62 5.04 -1.41
C GLN A 95 -3.16 4.77 -1.83
N LEU A 96 -2.84 4.79 -3.12
CA LEU A 96 -1.49 4.61 -3.62
C LEU A 96 -0.55 5.73 -3.16
N VAL A 97 -0.98 6.99 -3.24
CA VAL A 97 -0.23 8.16 -2.75
C VAL A 97 0.05 8.02 -1.27
N TRP A 98 -0.97 7.68 -0.46
CA TRP A 98 -0.80 7.45 0.98
C TRP A 98 0.24 6.36 1.26
N SER A 99 0.20 5.26 0.51
CA SER A 99 1.14 4.16 0.69
C SER A 99 2.57 4.49 0.23
N CYS A 100 2.74 5.42 -0.71
CA CYS A 100 4.07 5.84 -1.19
C CYS A 100 4.77 6.84 -0.26
N ARG A 101 4.07 7.47 0.69
CA ARG A 101 4.64 8.53 1.55
C ARG A 101 5.86 8.07 2.35
N ASP A 102 5.90 6.79 2.71
CA ASP A 102 6.99 6.16 3.46
C ASP A 102 7.98 5.42 2.56
N GLY A 103 7.79 5.48 1.24
CA GLY A 103 8.67 4.85 0.26
C GLY A 103 10.03 5.54 0.15
N ASP A 104 10.99 4.84 -0.44
CA ASP A 104 12.30 5.38 -0.75
C ASP A 104 12.36 5.83 -2.21
N LEU A 105 13.04 6.95 -2.46
CA LEU A 105 13.35 7.41 -3.82
C LEU A 105 14.52 6.60 -4.37
N VAL A 106 14.27 5.83 -5.43
CA VAL A 106 15.26 4.95 -6.06
C VAL A 106 15.49 5.40 -7.49
N SER A 107 16.74 5.71 -7.84
CA SER A 107 17.10 6.01 -9.23
C SER A 107 17.03 4.75 -10.08
N LEU A 108 16.40 4.86 -11.25
CA LEU A 108 16.29 3.77 -12.20
C LEU A 108 17.44 3.85 -13.22
N PRO A 109 18.21 2.76 -13.45
CA PRO A 109 19.30 2.73 -14.44
C PRO A 109 18.78 2.48 -15.87
N ILE A 110 17.56 2.93 -16.16
CA ILE A 110 16.89 2.78 -17.44
C ILE A 110 16.17 4.08 -17.76
N GLU A 111 16.04 4.38 -19.04
CA GLU A 111 15.41 5.60 -19.53
C GLU A 111 13.97 5.32 -20.02
N TRP A 112 13.21 6.39 -20.20
CA TRP A 112 11.93 6.31 -20.90
C TRP A 112 12.19 6.29 -22.42
N PRO A 113 11.47 5.47 -23.23
CA PRO A 113 10.30 4.65 -22.90
C PRO A 113 10.56 3.23 -22.43
N ASP A 114 11.81 2.74 -22.42
CA ASP A 114 12.15 1.34 -22.13
C ASP A 114 11.69 0.89 -20.72
N ALA A 115 11.65 1.81 -19.76
CA ALA A 115 11.09 1.56 -18.43
C ALA A 115 9.63 1.08 -18.42
N ARG A 116 8.86 1.38 -19.48
CA ARG A 116 7.45 0.98 -19.60
C ARG A 116 7.28 -0.54 -19.63
N ASP A 117 8.10 -1.24 -20.40
CA ASP A 117 8.01 -2.69 -20.55
C ASP A 117 8.47 -3.41 -19.27
N LEU A 118 9.45 -2.82 -18.57
CA LEU A 118 9.84 -3.29 -17.25
C LEU A 118 8.68 -3.17 -16.25
N PHE A 119 7.96 -2.05 -16.26
CA PHE A 119 6.85 -1.86 -15.34
C PHE A 119 5.68 -2.81 -15.61
N ALA A 120 5.37 -3.03 -16.89
CA ALA A 120 4.34 -3.98 -17.29
C ALA A 120 4.70 -5.42 -16.86
N SER A 121 5.91 -5.87 -17.16
CA SER A 121 6.37 -7.23 -16.84
C SER A 121 6.48 -7.49 -15.34
N ARG A 122 6.91 -6.49 -14.56
CA ARG A 122 7.05 -6.59 -13.09
C ARG A 122 5.80 -6.19 -12.31
N ARG A 123 4.69 -5.90 -13.01
CA ARG A 123 3.44 -5.46 -12.38
C ARG A 123 3.67 -4.29 -11.41
N PHE A 124 4.52 -3.34 -11.82
CA PHE A 124 5.01 -2.26 -10.97
C PHE A 124 3.87 -1.48 -10.31
N ARG A 125 4.04 -1.16 -9.02
CA ARG A 125 3.12 -0.36 -8.23
C ARG A 125 3.87 0.73 -7.48
N GLY A 126 3.51 1.99 -7.72
CA GLY A 126 4.17 3.14 -7.11
C GLY A 126 4.08 4.40 -7.95
N ALA A 127 4.99 5.33 -7.70
CA ALA A 127 5.16 6.54 -8.50
C ALA A 127 6.47 6.48 -9.30
N LEU A 128 6.43 7.01 -10.52
CA LEU A 128 7.58 7.28 -11.38
C LEU A 128 7.71 8.80 -11.51
N LEU A 129 8.88 9.32 -11.14
CA LEU A 129 9.25 10.71 -11.22
C LEU A 129 10.28 10.89 -12.34
N GLY A 130 10.01 11.84 -13.23
CA GLY A 130 11.02 12.44 -14.10
C GLY A 130 11.39 13.84 -13.59
N ALA A 131 12.16 14.59 -14.39
CA ALA A 131 12.63 15.91 -14.00
C ALA A 131 11.48 16.90 -13.71
N ASN A 132 10.41 16.84 -14.51
CA ASN A 132 9.23 17.72 -14.38
C ASN A 132 7.90 16.94 -14.52
N SER A 133 7.93 15.63 -14.28
CA SER A 133 6.80 14.74 -14.48
C SER A 133 6.65 13.79 -13.31
N CYS A 134 5.41 13.42 -13.01
CA CYS A 134 5.10 12.38 -12.05
C CYS A 134 3.93 11.56 -12.59
N SER A 135 4.11 10.24 -12.62
CA SER A 135 3.09 9.29 -13.03
C SER A 135 2.90 8.22 -11.96
N PHE A 136 1.67 7.77 -11.79
CA PHE A 136 1.26 6.78 -10.81
C PHE A 136 0.88 5.50 -11.50
N TRP A 137 1.37 4.39 -10.97
CA TRP A 137 1.28 3.09 -11.60
C TRP A 137 0.73 2.05 -10.62
N GLU A 138 -0.13 1.19 -11.13
CA GLU A 138 -0.66 0.03 -10.41
C GLU A 138 -0.74 -1.14 -11.38
N ASP A 139 -0.28 -2.30 -10.91
CA ASP A 139 -0.23 -3.53 -11.71
C ASP A 139 0.49 -3.37 -13.07
N GLY A 140 1.53 -2.54 -13.10
CA GLY A 140 2.29 -2.23 -14.31
C GLY A 140 1.57 -1.33 -15.31
N ARG A 141 0.43 -0.73 -14.94
CA ARG A 141 -0.36 0.17 -15.78
C ARG A 141 -0.35 1.58 -15.22
N LEU A 142 -0.34 2.57 -16.11
CA LEU A 142 -0.48 3.98 -15.77
C LEU A 142 -1.91 4.24 -15.28
N VAL A 143 -2.05 4.77 -14.08
CA VAL A 143 -3.34 5.12 -13.45
C VAL A 143 -3.58 6.63 -13.51
N ALA A 144 -2.54 7.46 -13.30
CA ALA A 144 -2.66 8.91 -13.31
C ALA A 144 -1.32 9.61 -13.56
N GLY A 145 -1.40 10.92 -13.83
CA GLY A 145 -0.23 11.78 -14.00
C GLY A 145 0.39 11.73 -15.39
N ASN A 146 1.55 12.38 -15.52
CA ASN A 146 2.26 12.53 -16.79
C ASN A 146 3.51 11.65 -16.80
N VAL A 147 3.70 10.91 -17.90
CA VAL A 147 4.93 10.13 -18.10
C VAL A 147 6.12 11.04 -18.40
N PRO A 148 7.34 10.61 -18.08
CA PRO A 148 8.57 11.35 -18.41
C PRO A 148 8.78 11.52 -19.90
N ARG A 149 9.63 12.50 -20.27
CA ARG A 149 10.09 12.63 -21.66
C ARG A 149 11.19 11.60 -21.94
N PRO A 150 11.37 11.17 -23.20
CA PRO A 150 12.46 10.26 -23.56
C PRO A 150 13.83 10.80 -23.13
N GLY A 151 14.67 9.94 -22.57
CA GLY A 151 16.02 10.27 -22.08
C GLY A 151 16.08 11.06 -20.77
N GLU A 152 14.96 11.33 -20.10
CA GLU A 152 14.98 11.94 -18.76
C GLU A 152 15.47 10.94 -17.70
N PRO A 153 16.25 11.39 -16.69
CA PRO A 153 16.59 10.56 -15.55
C PRO A 153 15.32 10.20 -14.77
N LEU A 154 15.22 8.92 -14.41
CA LEU A 154 14.04 8.36 -13.77
C LEU A 154 14.30 8.03 -12.31
N GLN A 155 13.34 8.35 -11.45
CA GLN A 155 13.29 7.89 -10.07
C GLN A 155 11.95 7.23 -9.78
N THR A 156 11.93 6.19 -8.97
CA THR A 156 10.69 5.56 -8.49
C THR A 156 10.53 5.71 -7.00
N VAL A 157 9.27 5.68 -6.59
CA VAL A 157 8.88 5.51 -5.19
C VAL A 157 7.92 4.35 -5.15
N THR A 158 8.36 3.25 -4.55
CA THR A 158 7.50 2.10 -4.27
C THR A 158 6.96 2.23 -2.85
N PRO A 159 5.68 1.94 -2.61
CA PRO A 159 5.17 1.77 -1.27
C PRO A 159 6.06 0.81 -0.48
N ARG A 160 6.51 1.20 0.72
CA ARG A 160 7.11 0.22 1.62
C ARG A 160 6.07 -0.87 1.88
N ALA A 161 6.52 -2.12 1.87
CA ALA A 161 5.66 -3.21 2.29
C ALA A 161 5.16 -2.88 3.70
N ARG A 162 3.84 -2.77 3.86
CA ARG A 162 3.21 -2.36 5.12
C ARG A 162 3.51 -3.34 6.26
N TYR A 163 3.98 -4.54 5.92
CA TYR A 163 4.21 -5.66 6.81
C TYR A 163 5.60 -6.22 6.52
N THR A 164 6.28 -6.64 7.57
CA THR A 164 7.58 -7.32 7.53
C THR A 164 7.39 -8.83 7.38
N HIS A 165 8.48 -9.57 7.20
CA HIS A 165 8.46 -11.04 7.31
C HIS A 165 7.86 -11.49 8.64
N ALA A 166 8.31 -10.89 9.74
CA ALA A 166 7.82 -11.22 11.07
C ALA A 166 6.31 -11.01 11.20
N ASP A 167 5.77 -9.93 10.63
CA ASP A 167 4.32 -9.67 10.64
C ASP A 167 3.55 -10.76 9.86
N LEU A 168 4.06 -11.17 8.69
CA LEU A 168 3.45 -12.22 7.87
C LEU A 168 3.55 -13.59 8.55
N GLU A 169 4.71 -13.94 9.11
CA GLU A 169 4.92 -15.19 9.85
C GLU A 169 3.97 -15.29 11.05
N VAL A 170 3.87 -14.24 11.86
CA VAL A 170 2.94 -14.19 13.01
C VAL A 170 1.50 -14.38 12.54
N PHE A 171 1.07 -13.61 11.54
CA PHE A 171 -0.29 -13.69 11.02
C PHE A 171 -0.63 -15.08 10.48
N TRP A 172 0.23 -15.63 9.61
CA TRP A 172 -0.02 -16.94 9.03
C TRP A 172 0.09 -18.06 10.04
N SER A 173 0.93 -17.93 11.07
CA SER A 173 0.96 -18.86 12.20
C SER A 173 -0.36 -18.88 12.97
N LEU A 174 -1.02 -17.73 13.16
CA LEU A 174 -2.37 -17.68 13.75
C LEU A 174 -3.39 -18.41 12.88
N VAL A 175 -3.34 -18.21 11.55
CA VAL A 175 -4.21 -18.89 10.59
C VAL A 175 -4.00 -20.41 10.62
N MET A 176 -2.75 -20.87 10.61
CA MET A 176 -2.41 -22.29 10.69
C MET A 176 -2.84 -22.89 12.02
N SER A 177 -2.60 -22.19 13.13
CA SER A 177 -3.02 -22.61 14.48
C SER A 177 -4.53 -22.81 14.56
N ALA A 178 -5.32 -21.86 14.06
CA ALA A 178 -6.78 -21.97 14.02
C ALA A 178 -7.26 -23.14 13.15
N SER A 179 -6.51 -23.46 12.08
CA SER A 179 -6.83 -24.51 11.13
C SER A 179 -6.40 -25.91 11.56
N ALA A 180 -5.54 -26.03 12.58
CA ALA A 180 -4.93 -27.29 13.03
C ALA A 180 -5.96 -28.37 13.41
N SER A 181 -7.13 -27.97 13.91
CA SER A 181 -8.22 -28.90 14.28
C SER A 181 -9.02 -29.43 13.09
N ARG A 182 -8.89 -28.82 11.91
CA ARG A 182 -9.68 -29.11 10.70
C ARG A 182 -8.85 -29.64 9.54
N LEU A 183 -7.54 -29.42 9.56
CA LEU A 183 -6.63 -29.80 8.49
C LEU A 183 -5.46 -30.61 9.07
N PRO A 184 -5.00 -31.67 8.37
CA PRO A 184 -3.74 -32.32 8.69
C PRO A 184 -2.57 -31.44 8.19
N LEU A 185 -2.26 -30.37 8.93
CA LEU A 185 -1.43 -29.25 8.44
C LEU A 185 -0.13 -29.66 7.76
N THR A 186 0.66 -30.54 8.35
CA THR A 186 1.97 -30.94 7.79
C THR A 186 1.83 -31.66 6.45
N GLU A 187 0.77 -32.45 6.27
CA GLU A 187 0.52 -33.15 5.00
C GLU A 187 -0.11 -32.22 3.98
N ALA A 188 -1.12 -31.45 4.40
CA ALA A 188 -1.78 -30.44 3.58
C ALA A 188 -0.76 -29.42 3.04
N TRP A 189 0.15 -28.95 3.90
CA TRP A 189 1.22 -28.01 3.55
C TRP A 189 2.13 -28.58 2.47
N ARG A 190 2.64 -29.80 2.67
CA ARG A 190 3.54 -30.45 1.71
C ARG A 190 2.86 -30.64 0.36
N GLN A 191 1.62 -31.14 0.34
CA GLN A 191 0.87 -31.33 -0.90
C GLN A 191 0.58 -30.02 -1.64
N ALA A 192 0.21 -28.97 -0.92
CA ALA A 192 -0.05 -27.66 -1.50
C ALA A 192 1.25 -27.02 -2.03
N ALA A 193 2.32 -27.05 -1.23
CA ALA A 193 3.62 -26.47 -1.58
C ALA A 193 4.19 -27.11 -2.85
N SER A 194 4.14 -28.45 -2.93
CA SER A 194 4.57 -29.17 -4.14
C SER A 194 3.77 -28.82 -5.40
N ARG A 195 2.49 -28.44 -5.27
CA ARG A 195 1.67 -28.01 -6.42
C ARG A 195 1.96 -26.57 -6.84
N LEU A 196 2.36 -25.75 -5.88
CA LEU A 196 2.56 -24.31 -6.08
C LEU A 196 4.00 -23.94 -6.40
N ALA A 197 4.98 -24.83 -6.21
CA ALA A 197 6.40 -24.56 -6.41
C ALA A 197 6.74 -23.96 -7.78
N ASP A 198 6.04 -24.37 -8.85
CA ASP A 198 6.25 -23.81 -10.20
C ASP A 198 5.78 -22.34 -10.32
N THR A 199 4.78 -21.94 -9.52
CA THR A 199 4.20 -20.59 -9.53
C THR A 199 4.82 -19.70 -8.46
N HIS A 200 5.19 -20.29 -7.32
CA HIS A 200 5.78 -19.65 -6.14
C HIS A 200 7.05 -20.43 -5.76
N PRO A 201 8.21 -20.12 -6.37
CA PRO A 201 9.47 -20.84 -6.13
C PRO A 201 9.87 -20.90 -4.65
N CYS A 202 9.56 -19.86 -3.86
CA CYS A 202 9.79 -19.86 -2.41
C CYS A 202 9.05 -20.97 -1.63
N LEU A 203 8.03 -21.60 -2.22
CA LEU A 203 7.34 -22.77 -1.64
C LEU A 203 7.99 -24.11 -2.05
N ASP A 204 9.08 -24.10 -2.81
CA ASP A 204 9.78 -25.32 -3.19
C ASP A 204 10.20 -26.11 -1.93
N PRO A 205 9.69 -27.35 -1.75
CA PRO A 205 10.03 -28.19 -0.60
C PRO A 205 11.53 -28.48 -0.44
N PHE A 206 12.32 -28.35 -1.52
CA PHE A 206 13.76 -28.58 -1.49
C PHE A 206 14.56 -27.32 -1.15
N ALA A 207 14.12 -26.14 -1.61
CA ALA A 207 14.75 -24.87 -1.26
C ALA A 207 14.51 -24.49 0.21
N ARG A 208 13.33 -24.84 0.74
CA ARG A 208 12.91 -24.57 2.14
C ARG A 208 13.00 -23.08 2.52
N GLU A 209 12.78 -22.20 1.56
CA GLU A 209 12.70 -20.75 1.81
C GLU A 209 11.46 -20.39 2.63
N VAL A 210 10.38 -21.17 2.55
CA VAL A 210 9.21 -21.07 3.42
C VAL A 210 8.84 -22.45 3.95
N TRP A 211 8.69 -22.57 5.27
CA TRP A 211 8.36 -23.85 5.89
C TRP A 211 7.42 -23.71 7.08
N LEU A 212 6.78 -24.83 7.43
CA LEU A 212 5.88 -24.96 8.56
C LEU A 212 6.52 -25.86 9.62
N ASP A 213 6.63 -25.37 10.85
CA ASP A 213 6.99 -26.16 12.04
C ASP A 213 5.80 -26.20 13.00
N GLY A 214 5.13 -27.36 13.05
CA GLY A 214 3.85 -27.51 13.74
C GLY A 214 2.77 -26.60 13.14
N THR A 215 2.50 -25.50 13.83
CA THR A 215 1.56 -24.44 13.43
C THR A 215 2.24 -23.11 13.13
N THR A 216 3.56 -23.04 13.26
CA THR A 216 4.35 -21.83 13.08
C THR A 216 4.91 -21.79 11.67
N VAL A 217 4.63 -20.70 10.97
CA VAL A 217 5.18 -20.43 9.64
C VAL A 217 6.49 -19.69 9.79
N HIS A 218 7.47 -20.09 9.01
CA HIS A 218 8.79 -19.48 8.93
C HIS A 218 9.15 -19.19 7.48
N SER A 219 9.96 -18.17 7.28
CA SER A 219 10.47 -17.76 5.97
C SER A 219 11.92 -17.32 6.04
N ASP A 220 12.63 -17.51 4.93
CA ASP A 220 13.93 -16.91 4.71
C ASP A 220 13.75 -15.39 4.52
N PRO A 221 14.53 -14.54 5.23
CA PRO A 221 14.45 -13.10 5.10
C PRO A 221 14.83 -12.56 3.70
N GLU A 222 15.44 -13.37 2.84
CA GLU A 222 15.77 -13.00 1.46
C GLU A 222 14.58 -13.13 0.49
N VAL A 223 13.53 -13.89 0.86
CA VAL A 223 12.31 -13.98 0.05
C VAL A 223 11.63 -12.61 0.02
N PRO A 224 11.25 -12.02 -1.13
CA PRO A 224 10.53 -10.76 -1.13
C PRO A 224 9.19 -10.85 -0.38
N VAL A 225 8.92 -9.92 0.55
CA VAL A 225 7.63 -9.85 1.30
C VAL A 225 6.39 -9.94 0.40
N ALA A 226 6.44 -9.33 -0.79
CA ALA A 226 5.34 -9.38 -1.75
C ALA A 226 5.11 -10.81 -2.30
N GLU A 227 6.19 -11.55 -2.58
CA GLU A 227 6.14 -12.96 -2.99
C GLU A 227 5.62 -13.81 -1.83
N LEU A 228 6.19 -13.69 -0.64
CA LEU A 228 5.77 -14.43 0.55
C LEU A 228 4.27 -14.24 0.83
N ARG A 229 3.76 -13.00 0.75
CA ARG A 229 2.33 -12.72 0.98
C ARG A 229 1.44 -13.44 -0.04
N ALA A 230 1.80 -13.41 -1.32
CA ALA A 230 1.02 -14.06 -2.38
C ALA A 230 1.07 -15.59 -2.23
N ALA A 231 2.27 -16.13 -2.05
CA ALA A 231 2.52 -17.56 -1.86
C ALA A 231 1.73 -18.13 -0.69
N MET A 232 1.73 -17.45 0.47
CA MET A 232 1.02 -17.94 1.66
C MET A 232 -0.50 -17.98 1.52
N LEU A 233 -1.09 -17.03 0.81
CA LEU A 233 -2.53 -17.05 0.52
C LEU A 233 -2.90 -18.23 -0.38
N ASP A 234 -2.17 -18.41 -1.48
CA ASP A 234 -2.41 -19.50 -2.42
C ASP A 234 -2.15 -20.86 -1.78
N GLN A 235 -1.10 -20.96 -0.97
CA GLN A 235 -0.79 -22.11 -0.14
C GLN A 235 -1.97 -22.48 0.75
N TYR A 236 -2.50 -21.52 1.51
CA TYR A 236 -3.62 -21.78 2.42
C TYR A 236 -4.92 -22.14 1.68
N ARG A 237 -5.24 -21.44 0.59
CA ARG A 237 -6.39 -21.75 -0.27
C ARG A 237 -6.27 -23.15 -0.88
N THR A 238 -5.07 -23.54 -1.30
CA THR A 238 -4.81 -24.88 -1.85
C THR A 238 -4.93 -25.96 -0.77
N MET A 239 -4.38 -25.73 0.43
CA MET A 239 -4.52 -26.64 1.57
C MET A 239 -6.00 -26.89 1.92
N THR A 240 -6.79 -25.83 2.03
CA THR A 240 -8.22 -25.92 2.36
C THR A 240 -9.03 -26.60 1.25
N ALA A 241 -8.76 -26.26 -0.01
CA ALA A 241 -9.42 -26.88 -1.18
C ALA A 241 -9.12 -28.39 -1.29
N LEU A 242 -7.86 -28.79 -1.09
CA LEU A 242 -7.43 -30.20 -1.11
C LEU A 242 -8.19 -31.08 -0.11
N HIS A 243 -8.54 -30.50 1.03
CA HIS A 243 -9.22 -31.19 2.12
C HIS A 243 -10.73 -30.91 2.18
N GLY A 244 -11.29 -30.20 1.18
CA GLY A 244 -12.71 -29.89 1.11
C GLY A 244 -13.22 -29.03 2.28
N VAL A 245 -12.33 -28.27 2.92
CA VAL A 245 -12.68 -27.38 4.03
C VAL A 245 -12.90 -25.99 3.48
N ALA A 246 -14.07 -25.41 3.71
CA ALA A 246 -14.29 -24.01 3.37
C ALA A 246 -13.53 -23.11 4.37
N PRO A 247 -12.68 -22.17 3.92
CA PRO A 247 -11.94 -21.27 4.82
C PRO A 247 -12.85 -20.54 5.81
N ARG A 248 -14.02 -20.10 5.33
CA ARG A 248 -15.05 -19.41 6.13
C ARG A 248 -15.63 -20.24 7.29
N SER A 249 -15.47 -21.57 7.24
CA SER A 249 -15.94 -22.49 8.29
C SER A 249 -14.96 -22.65 9.46
N ILE A 250 -13.73 -22.16 9.32
CA ILE A 250 -12.69 -22.23 10.35
C ILE A 250 -12.80 -20.97 11.23
N PRO A 251 -13.02 -21.09 12.54
CA PRO A 251 -13.04 -19.93 13.44
C PRO A 251 -11.62 -19.41 13.65
N MET A 252 -11.37 -18.13 13.31
CA MET A 252 -10.06 -17.49 13.44
C MET A 252 -10.13 -16.13 14.16
N PRO A 253 -10.62 -16.06 15.41
CA PRO A 253 -10.83 -14.77 16.08
C PRO A 253 -9.53 -13.97 16.27
N GLU A 254 -8.41 -14.63 16.59
CA GLU A 254 -7.11 -13.98 16.76
C GLU A 254 -6.50 -13.51 15.43
N ALA A 255 -6.67 -14.28 14.35
CA ALA A 255 -6.23 -13.82 13.04
C ALA A 255 -7.09 -12.65 12.54
N ARG A 256 -8.41 -12.67 12.82
CA ARG A 256 -9.35 -11.59 12.46
C ARG A 256 -9.08 -10.26 13.17
N SER A 257 -8.53 -10.30 14.38
CA SER A 257 -8.13 -9.09 15.10
C SER A 257 -6.77 -8.54 14.63
N HIS A 258 -6.01 -9.31 13.84
CA HIS A 258 -4.72 -8.89 13.34
C HIS A 258 -4.84 -7.87 12.19
N PRO A 259 -4.00 -6.80 12.14
CA PRO A 259 -4.07 -5.77 11.09
C PRO A 259 -3.89 -6.29 9.65
N LEU A 260 -3.28 -7.46 9.48
CA LEU A 260 -3.12 -8.11 8.16
C LEU A 260 -4.43 -8.68 7.61
N TRP A 261 -5.40 -9.00 8.47
CA TRP A 261 -6.63 -9.72 8.08
C TRP A 261 -7.34 -9.07 6.90
N ALA A 262 -7.59 -7.76 7.00
CA ALA A 262 -8.30 -6.97 5.98
C ALA A 262 -7.59 -6.96 4.61
N THR A 263 -6.31 -7.30 4.56
CA THR A 263 -5.50 -7.34 3.33
C THR A 263 -5.02 -8.75 2.98
N SER A 264 -5.42 -9.77 3.75
CA SER A 264 -4.93 -11.13 3.59
C SER A 264 -5.58 -11.88 2.42
N GLY A 265 -6.78 -11.47 1.99
CA GLY A 265 -7.58 -12.19 0.99
C GLY A 265 -8.38 -13.38 1.55
N LEU A 266 -8.39 -13.59 2.88
CA LEU A 266 -9.11 -14.70 3.52
C LEU A 266 -10.62 -14.46 3.71
N ASP A 267 -11.11 -13.23 3.56
CA ASP A 267 -12.54 -12.90 3.63
C ASP A 267 -13.30 -13.11 2.29
N GLU A 268 -12.56 -13.31 1.20
CA GLU A 268 -13.08 -13.63 -0.14
C GLU A 268 -13.50 -15.11 -0.21
#